data_AF-A0A961WGW7-F1
#
_entry.id   AF-A0A961WGW7-F1
#
_cell.length_a   1.000
_cell.length_b   1.000
_cell.length_c   1.000
_cell.angle_alpha   90.00
_cell.angle_beta   90.00
_cell.angle_gamma   90.00
#
_symmetry.space_group_name_H-M   'P 1'
#
loop_
_entity.id
_entity.type
_entity.pdbx_description
1 polymer ?
#
loop_
_entity_poly.entity_id
_entity_poly.type
_entity_poly.pdbx_seq_one_letter_code
_entity_poly.pdbx_strand_id
1 'polypeptide(L)'
;KDQVDMIQFPDGKRMLLLSQGRLLNLGNATGHPSFVMSASFTNQTLAQIELWQNRDNGKYERKVYTLPKHLDEKVAKLHLEKIGVKLTKLRPDQAAYIGVKTEGPYKPDHYRY
;
A
#
# COMPACT_ATOMS: atom_id res chain seq x y z
N LYS A 1 22.58 19.11 -15.27
CA LYS A 1 22.32 18.37 -14.01
C LYS A 1 21.85 16.99 -14.42
N ASP A 2 22.30 15.94 -13.75
CA ASP A 2 21.90 14.58 -14.11
C ASP A 2 20.38 14.46 -14.13
N GLN A 3 19.87 13.71 -15.11
CA GLN A 3 18.43 13.49 -15.35
C GLN A 3 17.60 14.75 -15.66
N VAL A 4 18.24 15.81 -16.17
CA VAL A 4 17.57 17.00 -16.70
C VAL A 4 18.14 17.29 -18.08
N ASP A 5 17.37 16.96 -19.10
CA ASP A 5 17.73 17.14 -20.50
C ASP A 5 17.02 18.36 -21.09
N MET A 6 17.72 19.19 -21.85
CA MET A 6 17.10 20.29 -22.61
C MET A 6 16.98 19.88 -24.07
N ILE A 7 15.74 19.71 -24.55
CA ILE A 7 15.43 19.35 -25.92
C ILE A 7 15.08 20.62 -26.69
N GLN A 8 15.79 20.89 -27.79
CA GLN A 8 15.50 21.99 -28.69
C GLN A 8 14.72 21.46 -29.90
N PHE A 9 13.59 22.10 -30.20
CA PHE A 9 12.77 21.84 -31.38
C PHE A 9 13.34 22.56 -32.61
N PRO A 10 12.99 22.13 -33.84
CA PRO A 10 13.45 22.77 -35.07
C PRO A 10 13.12 24.26 -35.19
N ASP A 11 12.04 24.72 -34.54
CA ASP A 11 11.59 26.12 -34.50
C ASP A 11 12.28 26.96 -33.41
N GLY A 12 13.27 26.39 -32.70
CA GLY A 12 14.04 27.06 -31.66
C GLY A 12 13.41 27.03 -30.26
N LYS A 13 12.19 26.49 -30.11
CA LYS A 13 11.60 26.28 -28.78
C LYS A 13 12.40 25.23 -28.00
N ARG A 14 12.42 25.34 -26.68
CA ARG A 14 13.15 24.41 -25.79
C ARG A 14 12.23 23.83 -24.73
N MET A 15 12.42 22.55 -24.42
CA MET A 15 11.70 21.81 -23.37
C MET A 15 12.71 21.18 -22.42
N LEU A 16 12.40 21.19 -21.12
CA LEU A 16 13.10 20.38 -20.14
C LEU A 16 12.42 19.02 -20.03
N LEU A 17 13.15 17.95 -20.36
CA LEU A 17 12.74 16.58 -20.13
C LEU A 17 13.42 16.07 -18.85
N LEU A 18 12.61 15.58 -17.92
CA LEU A 18 13.07 15.05 -16.64
C LEU A 18 13.14 13.52 -16.70
N SER A 19 14.18 12.94 -16.10
CA SER A 19 14.44 11.50 -16.07
C SER A 19 14.31 10.77 -17.41
N GLN A 20 14.51 11.46 -18.54
CA GLN A 20 14.27 10.93 -19.90
C GLN A 20 12.87 10.29 -20.04
N GLY A 21 11.86 10.84 -19.35
CA GLY A 21 10.49 10.30 -19.34
C GLY A 21 10.25 9.13 -18.38
N ARG A 22 11.24 8.71 -17.59
CA ARG A 22 11.07 7.73 -16.50
C ARG A 22 10.42 8.39 -15.27
N LEU A 23 10.24 7.59 -14.21
CA LEU A 23 9.61 8.02 -12.97
C LEU A 23 10.39 9.16 -12.29
N LEU A 24 9.92 10.40 -12.48
CA LEU A 24 10.61 11.61 -12.02
C LEU A 24 10.82 11.64 -10.50
N ASN A 25 9.89 11.09 -9.72
CA ASN A 25 9.96 11.13 -8.26
C ASN A 25 11.12 10.27 -7.74
N LEU A 26 11.44 9.16 -8.42
CA LEU A 26 12.57 8.29 -8.09
C LEU A 26 13.87 8.76 -8.74
N GLY A 27 13.77 9.38 -9.92
CA GLY A 27 14.93 9.79 -10.69
C GLY A 27 15.49 11.16 -10.31
N ASN A 28 14.62 12.17 -10.18
CA ASN A 28 15.01 13.54 -9.84
C ASN A 28 14.85 13.86 -8.34
N ALA A 29 14.31 12.94 -7.54
CA ALA A 29 14.18 13.04 -6.10
C ALA A 29 14.44 11.66 -5.44
N THR A 30 13.84 11.40 -4.27
CA THR A 30 14.10 10.18 -3.47
C THR A 30 12.88 9.27 -3.35
N GLY A 31 11.86 9.44 -4.20
CA GLY A 31 10.62 8.67 -4.17
C GLY A 31 9.71 9.01 -2.99
N HIS A 32 8.90 8.03 -2.58
CA HIS A 32 7.99 8.20 -1.45
C HIS A 32 8.76 8.23 -0.12
N PRO A 33 8.33 9.06 0.85
CA PRO A 33 8.90 9.06 2.20
C PRO A 33 8.78 7.70 2.89
N SER A 34 9.69 7.43 3.82
CA SER A 34 9.79 6.13 4.52
C SER A 34 8.49 5.69 5.19
N PHE A 35 7.69 6.62 5.73
CA PHE A 35 6.42 6.28 6.37
C PHE A 35 5.39 5.68 5.39
N VAL A 36 5.28 6.25 4.19
CA VAL A 36 4.39 5.72 3.14
C VAL A 36 4.93 4.36 2.67
N MET A 37 6.24 4.25 2.47
CA MET A 37 6.87 2.99 2.08
C MET A 37 6.76 1.89 3.15
N SER A 38 6.69 2.26 4.44
CA SER A 38 6.48 1.32 5.55
C SER A 38 5.17 0.54 5.39
N ALA A 39 4.08 1.19 4.97
CA ALA A 39 2.81 0.52 4.71
C ALA A 39 2.93 -0.49 3.55
N SER A 40 3.56 -0.08 2.46
CA SER A 40 3.81 -0.96 1.30
C SER A 40 4.70 -2.16 1.66
N PHE A 41 5.79 -1.93 2.39
CA PHE A 41 6.71 -3.00 2.77
C PHE A 41 6.14 -3.92 3.84
N THR A 42 5.30 -3.42 4.75
CA THR A 42 4.54 -4.27 5.68
C THR A 42 3.63 -5.24 4.93
N ASN A 43 2.91 -4.76 3.91
CA ASN A 43 2.12 -5.63 3.03
C ASN A 43 2.98 -6.69 2.33
N GLN A 44 4.13 -6.30 1.77
CA GLN A 44 5.06 -7.24 1.13
C GLN A 44 5.54 -8.31 2.12
N THR A 45 5.97 -7.93 3.33
CA THR A 45 6.42 -8.89 4.34
C THR A 45 5.30 -9.84 4.77
N LEU A 46 4.08 -9.35 4.99
CA LEU A 46 2.95 -10.21 5.34
C LEU A 46 2.58 -11.17 4.20
N ALA A 47 2.62 -10.71 2.95
CA ALA A 47 2.40 -11.56 1.79
C ALA A 47 3.46 -12.66 1.68
N GLN A 48 4.74 -12.33 1.91
CA GLN A 48 5.82 -13.32 1.92
C GLN A 48 5.63 -14.35 3.03
N ILE A 49 5.27 -13.91 4.25
CA ILE A 49 4.97 -14.82 5.37
C ILE A 49 3.79 -15.74 5.04
N GLU A 50 2.70 -15.19 4.51
CA GLU A 50 1.49 -15.93 4.16
C GLU A 50 1.78 -16.99 3.09
N LEU A 51 2.48 -16.63 2.02
CA LEU A 51 2.86 -17.59 0.98
C LEU A 51 3.82 -18.65 1.52
N TRP A 52 4.80 -18.28 2.34
CA TRP A 52 5.76 -19.21 2.90
C TRP A 52 5.14 -20.22 3.87
N GLN A 53 4.23 -19.76 4.73
CA GLN A 53 3.54 -20.61 5.70
C GLN A 53 2.52 -21.55 5.05
N ASN A 54 1.98 -21.18 3.89
CA ASN A 54 0.99 -21.97 3.16
C ASN A 54 1.54 -22.65 1.89
N ARG A 55 2.86 -22.76 1.75
CA ARG A 55 3.50 -23.31 0.54
C ARG A 55 3.20 -24.80 0.32
N ASP A 56 2.97 -25.57 1.39
CA ASP A 56 2.85 -27.04 1.36
C ASP A 56 1.41 -27.54 1.57
N ASN A 57 0.45 -26.65 1.90
CA ASN A 57 -0.90 -27.05 2.30
C ASN A 57 -1.97 -26.88 1.20
N GLY A 58 -1.56 -26.48 0.00
CA GLY A 58 -2.47 -26.32 -1.15
C GLY A 58 -3.46 -25.16 -1.03
N LYS A 59 -3.30 -24.23 -0.07
CA LYS A 59 -4.19 -23.07 0.10
C LYS A 59 -4.22 -22.16 -1.14
N TYR A 60 -3.11 -22.05 -1.86
CA TYR A 60 -2.97 -21.16 -3.01
C TYR A 60 -2.71 -21.94 -4.30
N GLU A 61 -3.61 -21.78 -5.28
CA GLU A 61 -3.37 -22.19 -6.67
C GLU A 61 -2.49 -21.17 -7.41
N ARG A 62 -2.08 -21.48 -8.65
CA ARG A 62 -1.36 -20.55 -9.55
C ARG A 62 -2.29 -19.45 -10.10
N LYS A 63 -2.70 -18.54 -9.23
CA LYS A 63 -3.58 -17.39 -9.53
C LYS A 63 -3.04 -16.14 -8.83
N VAL A 64 -3.56 -14.98 -9.22
CA VAL A 64 -3.27 -13.71 -8.55
C VAL A 64 -4.26 -13.54 -7.40
N TYR A 65 -3.74 -13.27 -6.21
CA TYR A 65 -4.54 -13.02 -5.01
C TYR A 65 -4.24 -11.64 -4.45
N THR A 66 -5.23 -11.06 -3.79
CA THR A 66 -5.05 -9.92 -2.89
C THR A 66 -4.83 -10.43 -1.46
N LEU A 67 -4.16 -9.63 -0.64
CA LEU A 67 -4.05 -9.94 0.78
C LEU A 67 -5.45 -10.00 1.43
N PRO A 68 -5.71 -10.97 2.33
CA PRO A 68 -6.92 -10.98 3.14
C PRO A 68 -7.12 -9.66 3.88
N LYS A 69 -8.36 -9.15 3.95
CA LYS A 69 -8.67 -7.85 4.58
C LYS A 69 -8.14 -7.67 5.99
N HIS A 70 -8.19 -8.71 6.82
CA HIS A 70 -7.71 -8.61 8.19
C HIS A 70 -6.20 -8.31 8.26
N LEU A 71 -5.41 -8.70 7.24
CA LEU A 71 -3.99 -8.34 7.13
C LEU A 71 -3.83 -6.89 6.68
N ASP A 72 -4.68 -6.41 5.77
CA ASP A 72 -4.69 -5.00 5.34
C ASP A 72 -5.05 -4.06 6.52
N GLU A 73 -6.09 -4.41 7.28
CA GLU A 73 -6.44 -3.71 8.52
C GLU A 73 -5.33 -3.77 9.58
N LYS A 74 -4.59 -4.90 9.65
CA LYS A 74 -3.42 -5.03 10.52
C LYS A 74 -2.30 -4.07 10.09
N VAL A 75 -2.05 -3.93 8.78
CA VAL A 75 -1.07 -2.96 8.27
C VAL A 75 -1.47 -1.55 8.68
N ALA A 76 -2.72 -1.14 8.45
CA ALA A 76 -3.21 0.17 8.87
C ALA A 76 -3.04 0.39 10.38
N LYS A 77 -3.46 -0.60 11.20
CA LYS A 77 -3.38 -0.54 12.66
C LYS A 77 -1.96 -0.35 13.19
N LEU A 78 -0.96 -0.99 12.58
CA LEU A 78 0.45 -0.87 12.98
C LEU A 78 1.01 0.55 12.82
N HIS A 79 0.40 1.38 11.97
CA HIS A 79 0.89 2.73 11.69
C HIS A 79 0.19 3.83 12.53
N LEU A 80 -0.94 3.52 13.19
CA LEU A 80 -1.77 4.52 13.89
C LEU A 80 -1.05 5.17 15.08
N GLU A 81 -0.33 4.38 15.87
CA GLU A 81 0.39 4.88 17.06
C GLU A 81 1.42 5.94 16.67
N LYS A 82 2.14 5.73 15.56
CA LYS A 82 3.18 6.65 15.09
C LYS A 82 2.65 8.05 14.75
N ILE A 83 1.39 8.16 14.36
CA ILE A 83 0.70 9.43 14.05
C ILE A 83 -0.24 9.89 15.17
N GLY A 84 -0.18 9.26 16.36
CA GLY A 84 -0.96 9.66 17.53
C GLY A 84 -2.46 9.38 17.43
N VAL A 85 -2.88 8.49 16.52
CA VAL A 85 -4.30 8.17 16.33
C VAL A 85 -4.77 7.17 17.38
N LYS A 86 -5.85 7.51 18.08
CA LYS A 86 -6.56 6.60 19.00
C LYS A 86 -7.72 5.95 18.28
N LEU A 87 -7.62 4.64 18.01
CA LEU A 87 -8.68 3.88 17.38
C LEU A 87 -9.77 3.53 18.40
N THR A 88 -11.01 3.93 18.12
CA THR A 88 -12.17 3.56 18.93
C THR A 88 -12.47 2.07 18.76
N LYS A 89 -12.78 1.37 19.85
CA LYS A 89 -13.19 -0.05 19.81
C LYS A 89 -14.71 -0.14 19.77
N LEU A 90 -15.24 -0.95 18.85
CA LEU A 90 -16.65 -1.30 18.87
C LEU A 90 -16.98 -2.06 20.16
N ARG A 91 -18.10 -1.70 20.78
CA ARG A 91 -18.71 -2.54 21.81
C ARG A 91 -19.40 -3.75 21.16
N PRO A 92 -19.61 -4.86 21.91
CA PRO A 92 -20.25 -6.06 21.36
C PRO A 92 -21.64 -5.81 20.75
N ASP A 93 -22.46 -4.96 21.37
CA ASP A 93 -23.79 -4.57 20.87
C ASP A 93 -23.70 -3.85 19.51
N GLN A 94 -22.72 -2.95 19.36
CA GLN A 94 -22.52 -2.21 18.10
C GLN A 94 -22.02 -3.12 16.98
N ALA A 95 -21.08 -4.02 17.29
CA ALA A 95 -20.53 -4.97 16.32
C ALA A 95 -21.63 -5.93 15.81
N ALA A 96 -22.45 -6.46 16.73
CA ALA A 96 -23.61 -7.29 16.39
C ALA A 96 -24.62 -6.53 15.53
N TYR A 97 -24.91 -5.26 15.85
CA TYR A 97 -25.86 -4.43 15.12
C TYR A 97 -25.49 -4.24 13.64
N ILE A 98 -24.20 -4.08 13.33
CA ILE A 98 -23.71 -3.90 11.95
C ILE A 98 -23.19 -5.20 11.31
N GLY A 99 -23.31 -6.34 11.99
CA GLY A 99 -22.93 -7.65 11.47
C GLY A 99 -21.43 -7.86 11.28
N VAL A 100 -20.58 -7.29 12.13
CA VAL A 100 -19.11 -7.49 12.08
C VAL A 100 -18.58 -8.03 13.42
N LYS A 101 -17.36 -8.56 13.42
CA LYS A 101 -16.64 -8.89 14.67
C LYS A 101 -16.05 -7.62 15.28
N THR A 102 -15.87 -7.60 16.60
CA THR A 102 -15.21 -6.50 17.32
C THR A 102 -13.78 -6.27 16.86
N GLU A 103 -13.13 -7.29 16.30
CA GLU A 103 -11.76 -7.25 15.79
C GLU A 103 -11.67 -7.06 14.26
N GLY A 104 -12.81 -7.02 13.56
CA GLY A 104 -12.88 -6.97 12.11
C GLY A 104 -12.85 -8.35 11.42
N PRO A 105 -12.78 -8.40 10.08
CA PRO A 105 -12.75 -7.25 9.17
C PRO A 105 -14.04 -6.43 9.21
N TYR A 106 -13.91 -5.11 9.09
CA TYR A 106 -15.01 -4.16 9.31
C TYR A 106 -15.78 -3.79 8.04
N LYS A 107 -15.36 -4.30 6.87
CA LYS A 107 -15.93 -3.97 5.55
C LYS A 107 -15.98 -5.19 4.63
N PRO A 108 -16.98 -5.28 3.74
CA PRO A 108 -17.08 -6.36 2.77
C PRO A 108 -16.05 -6.25 1.64
N ASP A 109 -15.82 -7.33 0.90
CA ASP A 109 -14.75 -7.44 -0.11
C ASP A 109 -14.81 -6.40 -1.22
N HIS A 110 -16.00 -6.07 -1.70
CA HIS A 110 -16.22 -5.10 -2.77
C HIS A 110 -16.16 -3.63 -2.30
N TYR A 111 -15.92 -3.38 -1.01
CA TYR A 111 -15.83 -2.01 -0.48
C TYR A 111 -14.58 -1.31 -1.02
N ARG A 112 -14.74 -0.05 -1.47
CA ARG A 112 -13.70 0.64 -2.25
C ARG A 112 -12.55 1.22 -1.41
N TYR A 113 -12.78 1.52 -0.13
CA TYR A 113 -11.80 1.82 0.94
C TYR A 113 -12.51 1.90 2.28
#